data_AF-W5NBZ2-F1
#
_entry.id   AF-W5NBZ2-F1
#
_cell.length_a   1.000
_cell.length_b   1.000
_cell.length_c   1.000
_cell.angle_alpha   90.00
_cell.angle_beta   90.00
_cell.angle_gamma   90.00
#
_symmetry.space_group_name_H-M   'P 1'
#
loop_
_entity.id
_entity.type
_entity.pdbx_description
1 polymer ?
#
loop_
_entity_poly.entity_id
_entity_poly.type
_entity_poly.pdbx_seq_one_letter_code
_entity_poly.pdbx_strand_id
1 'polypeptide(L)'
;MIKSTSTERTKRSDARKRKNRSEDKPETQNCKKQKKTETEARGCSSNALLPEKNNKGQLVFKDFPTFGPNMTPKEVLQAGSFGGTYFRPIYSSITKQSYKDVWKELPVDWLEGLDIPKQVASPTYRENVNTYKVKCGGSLEMWESSGWIVPQDPYGWFQWYC
;
A
#
# COMPACT_ATOMS: atom_id res chain seq x y z
N MET A 1 52.96 -24.73 42.00
CA MET A 1 52.39 -23.83 43.04
C MET A 1 50.88 -23.71 42.77
N ILE A 2 49.95 -23.82 43.74
CA ILE A 2 49.77 -23.01 44.97
C ILE A 2 49.42 -21.55 44.60
N LYS A 3 48.30 -20.91 45.01
CA LYS A 3 46.98 -21.31 45.58
C LYS A 3 46.16 -20.00 45.69
N SER A 4 44.91 -20.10 46.19
CA SER A 4 44.14 -18.99 46.80
C SER A 4 43.48 -17.94 45.88
N THR A 5 42.39 -17.24 46.25
CA THR A 5 41.02 -17.61 46.71
C THR A 5 40.31 -16.39 47.33
N SER A 6 38.97 -16.33 47.23
CA SER A 6 38.09 -15.58 48.16
C SER A 6 38.07 -14.02 48.00
N THR A 7 37.07 -13.25 48.43
CA THR A 7 35.86 -13.59 49.22
C THR A 7 34.60 -12.82 48.82
N GLU A 8 33.46 -13.49 49.00
CA GLU A 8 32.06 -13.07 48.97
C GLU A 8 31.64 -12.05 50.08
N ARG A 9 30.63 -11.18 49.81
CA ARG A 9 29.42 -10.87 50.67
C ARG A 9 28.71 -9.58 50.17
N THR A 10 27.38 -9.43 50.03
CA THR A 10 26.14 -10.04 50.58
C THR A 10 25.51 -9.30 51.77
N LYS A 11 24.43 -8.52 51.53
CA LYS A 11 23.19 -8.30 52.36
C LYS A 11 22.29 -7.20 51.73
N ARG A 12 20.97 -7.42 51.55
CA ARG A 12 19.81 -7.10 52.45
C ARG A 12 19.64 -5.61 52.78
N SER A 13 18.44 -5.02 52.87
CA SER A 13 17.04 -5.40 52.48
C SER A 13 16.20 -4.07 52.44
N ASP A 14 14.86 -3.92 52.53
CA ASP A 14 13.72 -4.75 52.96
C ASP A 14 12.37 -4.24 52.39
N ALA A 15 11.22 -4.74 52.87
CA ALA A 15 9.88 -4.57 52.25
C ALA A 15 8.97 -3.49 52.87
N ARG A 16 7.92 -3.08 52.12
CA ARG A 16 6.58 -2.70 52.66
C ARG A 16 5.44 -2.82 51.64
N LYS A 17 4.19 -2.66 52.10
CA LYS A 17 2.97 -3.34 51.57
C LYS A 17 1.69 -2.50 51.80
N ARG A 18 0.60 -2.83 51.09
CA ARG A 18 -0.82 -2.34 51.18
C ARG A 18 -1.11 -1.11 50.28
N LYS A 19 -2.35 -0.83 49.84
CA LYS A 19 -3.70 -1.39 50.14
C LYS A 19 -4.61 -1.39 48.88
N ASN A 20 -5.85 -1.90 48.99
CA ASN A 20 -6.74 -2.27 47.86
C ASN A 20 -8.01 -1.38 47.68
N ARG A 21 -8.58 -1.41 46.47
CA ARG A 21 -10.02 -1.48 46.08
C ARG A 21 -11.04 -0.41 46.56
N SER A 22 -11.60 0.32 45.58
CA SER A 22 -13.05 0.44 45.24
C SER A 22 -13.18 1.25 43.94
N GLU A 23 -13.78 0.74 42.85
CA GLU A 23 -15.23 0.71 42.55
C GLU A 23 -15.90 2.10 42.51
N ASP A 24 -16.19 2.60 41.29
CA ASP A 24 -17.43 3.36 41.02
C ASP A 24 -17.78 3.43 39.51
N LYS A 25 -19.06 3.71 39.20
CA LYS A 25 -19.63 3.97 37.86
C LYS A 25 -20.73 5.03 37.97
N PRO A 26 -20.78 6.02 37.06
CA PRO A 26 -21.86 6.02 36.06
C PRO A 26 -21.30 6.41 34.65
N GLU A 27 -21.92 6.18 33.48
CA GLU A 27 -23.27 6.58 33.00
C GLU A 27 -23.53 8.10 33.06
N THR A 28 -24.11 8.77 32.06
CA THR A 28 -24.39 8.49 30.62
C THR A 28 -24.51 9.86 29.88
N GLN A 29 -24.87 9.84 28.59
CA GLN A 29 -25.44 10.98 27.81
C GLN A 29 -24.41 12.02 27.29
N ASN A 30 -24.07 12.04 26.00
CA ASN A 30 -24.86 12.49 24.82
C ASN A 30 -24.56 13.97 24.44
N CYS A 31 -23.75 14.18 23.41
CA CYS A 31 -23.63 15.48 22.73
C CYS A 31 -24.27 15.40 21.33
N LYS A 32 -25.07 16.41 20.96
CA LYS A 32 -25.99 16.34 19.83
C LYS A 32 -25.35 16.79 18.51
N LYS A 33 -25.15 15.80 17.62
CA LYS A 33 -25.38 15.85 16.16
C LYS A 33 -25.69 17.24 15.57
N GLN A 34 -24.73 17.83 14.87
CA GLN A 34 -25.00 18.83 13.82
C GLN A 34 -24.45 18.34 12.46
N LYS A 35 -24.89 18.97 11.38
CA LYS A 35 -24.80 18.54 9.97
C LYS A 35 -24.43 19.75 9.10
N LYS A 36 -23.99 19.49 7.86
CA LYS A 36 -23.66 20.43 6.75
C LYS A 36 -22.16 20.77 6.68
N THR A 37 -21.55 20.93 5.51
CA THR A 37 -22.04 20.75 4.10
C THR A 37 -20.88 20.35 3.19
N GLU A 38 -21.20 19.84 2.00
CA GLU A 38 -20.26 19.54 0.93
C GLU A 38 -19.59 20.81 0.37
N THR A 39 -18.31 20.72 -0.03
CA THR A 39 -17.77 21.54 -1.13
C THR A 39 -16.61 20.80 -1.82
N GLU A 40 -16.86 20.33 -3.05
CA GLU A 40 -15.89 20.13 -4.13
C GLU A 40 -14.55 19.42 -3.84
N ALA A 41 -14.61 18.09 -3.61
CA ALA A 41 -13.64 17.23 -4.28
C ALA A 41 -14.07 17.10 -5.75
N ARG A 42 -13.24 17.58 -6.70
CA ARG A 42 -13.56 17.52 -8.13
C ARG A 42 -13.46 16.09 -8.64
N GLY A 43 -14.57 15.36 -8.62
CA GLY A 43 -14.67 14.05 -9.24
C GLY A 43 -14.52 14.15 -10.75
N CYS A 44 -13.37 13.74 -11.28
CA CYS A 44 -13.21 13.45 -12.70
C CYS A 44 -14.07 12.22 -13.04
N SER A 45 -15.37 12.43 -13.28
CA SER A 45 -16.29 11.40 -13.78
C SER A 45 -16.09 11.19 -15.29
N SER A 46 -14.84 10.97 -15.68
CA SER A 46 -14.48 10.45 -17.00
C SER A 46 -14.93 8.99 -17.07
N ASN A 47 -16.21 8.80 -17.40
CA ASN A 47 -16.72 7.53 -17.93
C ASN A 47 -16.15 7.34 -19.35
N ALA A 48 -14.81 7.22 -19.43
CA ALA A 48 -14.11 6.84 -20.63
C ALA A 48 -14.53 5.42 -20.97
N LEU A 49 -15.16 5.24 -22.14
CA LEU A 49 -15.54 3.91 -22.61
C LEU A 49 -14.28 3.05 -22.73
N LEU A 50 -14.33 1.82 -22.22
CA LEU A 50 -13.21 0.89 -22.29
C LEU A 50 -12.82 0.67 -23.77
N PRO A 51 -11.52 0.70 -24.12
CA PRO A 51 -11.09 0.55 -25.49
C PRO A 51 -11.46 -0.81 -26.06
N GLU A 52 -11.82 -0.84 -27.34
CA GLU A 52 -12.28 -2.04 -28.03
C GLU A 52 -11.20 -3.12 -28.05
N LYS A 53 -11.56 -4.37 -27.74
CA LYS A 53 -10.66 -5.53 -27.88
C LYS A 53 -10.75 -6.09 -29.31
N ASN A 54 -9.60 -6.26 -29.97
CA ASN A 54 -9.52 -6.83 -31.32
C ASN A 54 -9.75 -8.36 -31.33
N ASN A 55 -9.76 -8.96 -32.52
CA ASN A 55 -9.92 -10.42 -32.72
C ASN A 55 -8.84 -11.30 -32.05
N LYS A 56 -7.79 -10.71 -31.46
CA LYS A 56 -6.74 -11.39 -30.68
C LYS A 56 -6.87 -11.14 -29.16
N GLY A 57 -7.92 -10.44 -28.72
CA GLY A 57 -8.15 -10.08 -27.32
C GLY A 57 -7.35 -8.87 -26.82
N GLN A 58 -6.66 -8.14 -27.70
CA GLN A 58 -5.84 -6.98 -27.34
C GLN A 58 -6.65 -5.69 -27.41
N LEU A 59 -6.48 -4.80 -26.43
CA LEU A 59 -7.07 -3.46 -26.41
C LEU A 59 -6.47 -2.60 -27.55
N VAL A 60 -7.30 -1.83 -28.25
CA VAL A 60 -6.88 -0.98 -29.37
C VAL A 60 -6.98 0.50 -29.01
N PHE A 61 -5.85 1.20 -29.06
CA PHE A 61 -5.75 2.65 -28.87
C PHE A 61 -5.44 3.32 -30.21
N LYS A 62 -6.27 4.28 -30.64
CA LYS A 62 -6.14 4.94 -31.95
C LYS A 62 -4.87 5.78 -32.06
N ASP A 63 -4.51 6.45 -30.97
CA ASP A 63 -3.36 7.35 -30.88
C ASP A 63 -2.04 6.59 -30.63
N PHE A 64 -2.13 5.36 -30.11
CA PHE A 64 -0.99 4.49 -29.80
C PHE A 64 -1.15 3.09 -30.43
N PRO A 65 -1.14 2.96 -31.78
CA PRO A 65 -1.45 1.71 -32.48
C PRO A 65 -0.44 0.56 -32.24
N THR A 66 0.73 0.85 -31.67
CA THR A 66 1.72 -0.14 -31.24
C THR A 66 1.49 -0.66 -29.82
N PHE A 67 0.69 0.03 -29.01
CA PHE A 67 0.37 -0.35 -27.63
C PHE A 67 -0.91 -1.19 -27.60
N GLY A 68 -0.75 -2.51 -27.65
CA GLY A 68 -1.86 -3.48 -27.65
C GLY A 68 -1.87 -4.44 -26.45
N PRO A 69 -2.08 -3.94 -25.21
CA PRO A 69 -2.14 -4.78 -24.01
C PRO A 69 -3.39 -5.69 -24.00
N ASN A 70 -3.24 -6.89 -23.42
CA ASN A 70 -4.34 -7.88 -23.34
C ASN A 70 -5.32 -7.61 -22.18
N MET A 71 -4.88 -6.83 -21.18
CA MET A 71 -5.60 -6.53 -19.94
C MET A 71 -5.57 -5.04 -19.65
N THR A 72 -6.70 -4.50 -19.22
CA THR A 72 -6.85 -3.17 -18.62
C THR A 72 -6.08 -3.07 -17.30
N PRO A 73 -5.76 -1.87 -16.80
CA PRO A 73 -5.09 -1.73 -15.50
C PRO A 73 -5.96 -2.28 -14.36
N LYS A 74 -7.30 -2.14 -14.46
CA LYS A 74 -8.29 -2.79 -13.59
C LYS A 74 -8.11 -4.31 -13.56
N GLU A 75 -8.08 -4.97 -14.72
CA GLU A 75 -7.87 -6.43 -14.82
C GLU A 75 -6.52 -6.85 -14.18
N VAL A 76 -5.45 -6.07 -14.38
CA VAL A 76 -4.11 -6.35 -13.81
C VAL A 76 -4.08 -6.17 -12.28
N LEU A 77 -4.72 -5.14 -11.75
CA LEU A 77 -4.82 -4.90 -10.30
C LEU A 77 -5.70 -5.96 -9.62
N GLN A 78 -6.82 -6.35 -10.22
CA GLN A 78 -7.69 -7.40 -9.69
C GLN A 78 -7.05 -8.79 -9.78
N ALA A 79 -6.24 -9.06 -10.81
CA ALA A 79 -5.39 -10.26 -10.89
C ALA A 79 -4.23 -10.26 -9.87
N GLY A 80 -4.01 -9.13 -9.17
CA GLY A 80 -3.02 -8.98 -8.11
C GLY A 80 -1.57 -9.13 -8.58
N SER A 81 -1.28 -8.89 -9.87
CA SER A 81 -0.05 -9.33 -10.53
C SER A 81 1.22 -8.94 -9.77
N PHE A 82 1.30 -7.70 -9.28
CA PHE A 82 2.44 -7.15 -8.52
C PHE A 82 2.54 -7.64 -7.05
N GLY A 83 1.98 -8.81 -6.73
CA GLY A 83 2.02 -9.43 -5.40
C GLY A 83 1.47 -8.53 -4.28
N GLY A 84 0.57 -7.62 -4.63
CA GLY A 84 -0.04 -6.64 -3.72
C GLY A 84 0.82 -5.41 -3.37
N THR A 85 1.92 -5.16 -4.07
CA THR A 85 2.96 -4.18 -3.68
C THR A 85 3.11 -2.96 -4.58
N TYR A 86 2.30 -2.80 -5.63
CA TYR A 86 2.54 -1.75 -6.63
C TYR A 86 2.49 -0.35 -6.01
N PHE A 87 1.36 0.04 -5.41
CA PHE A 87 1.19 1.33 -4.74
C PHE A 87 1.66 1.31 -3.27
N ARG A 88 2.71 0.54 -2.96
CA ARG A 88 3.36 0.57 -1.64
C ARG A 88 3.95 1.96 -1.36
N PRO A 89 4.18 2.34 -0.10
CA PRO A 89 4.98 3.52 0.21
C PRO A 89 6.40 3.38 -0.37
N ILE A 90 6.86 4.38 -1.13
CA ILE A 90 8.21 4.43 -1.72
C ILE A 90 8.87 5.78 -1.45
N TYR A 91 10.20 5.80 -1.54
CA TYR A 91 10.99 7.02 -1.74
C TYR A 91 11.61 6.92 -3.13
N SER A 92 11.44 7.92 -3.99
CA SER A 92 12.08 7.94 -5.30
C SER A 92 13.43 8.65 -5.24
N SER A 93 14.46 7.99 -5.75
CA SER A 93 15.79 8.57 -5.97
C SER A 93 15.78 9.62 -7.08
N ILE A 94 14.80 9.61 -7.98
CA ILE A 94 14.67 10.56 -9.09
C ILE A 94 14.10 11.90 -8.60
N THR A 95 12.91 11.90 -7.99
CA THR A 95 12.24 13.13 -7.55
C THR A 95 12.65 13.59 -6.14
N LYS A 96 13.39 12.75 -5.41
CA LYS A 96 13.78 12.93 -4.00
C LYS A 96 12.61 13.03 -3.02
N GLN A 97 11.43 12.53 -3.39
CA GLN A 97 10.20 12.60 -2.60
C GLN A 97 9.71 11.22 -2.13
N SER A 98 8.97 11.22 -1.02
CA SER A 98 8.27 10.04 -0.49
C SER A 98 6.83 10.01 -0.99
N TYR A 99 6.46 8.94 -1.71
CA TYR A 99 5.10 8.71 -2.19
C TYR A 99 4.39 7.67 -1.32
N LYS A 100 3.13 7.94 -0.99
CA LYS A 100 2.26 7.06 -0.22
C LYS A 100 0.80 7.33 -0.61
N ASP A 101 -0.02 6.30 -0.56
CA ASP A 101 -1.47 6.37 -0.77
C ASP A 101 -1.93 6.83 -2.18
N VAL A 102 -1.03 6.83 -3.17
CA VAL A 102 -1.31 7.19 -4.59
C VAL A 102 -2.43 6.34 -5.20
N TRP A 103 -2.67 5.13 -4.68
CA TRP A 103 -3.83 4.31 -5.04
C TRP A 103 -5.19 5.00 -4.84
N LYS A 104 -5.28 6.09 -4.06
CA LYS A 104 -6.49 6.90 -3.89
C LYS A 104 -6.86 7.74 -5.11
N GLU A 105 -5.95 7.90 -6.06
CA GLU A 105 -6.17 8.61 -7.33
C GLU A 105 -6.89 7.73 -8.36
N LEU A 106 -6.91 6.41 -8.14
CA LEU A 106 -7.56 5.44 -9.02
C LEU A 106 -9.10 5.46 -8.93
N PRO A 107 -9.81 5.05 -10.00
CA PRO A 107 -11.25 4.81 -9.95
C PRO A 107 -11.64 3.80 -8.87
N VAL A 108 -12.69 4.14 -8.10
CA VAL A 108 -13.15 3.33 -6.96
C VAL A 108 -13.60 1.93 -7.38
N ASP A 109 -14.14 1.77 -8.59
CA ASP A 109 -14.59 0.50 -9.14
C ASP A 109 -13.43 -0.45 -9.50
N TRP A 110 -12.19 0.04 -9.63
CA TRP A 110 -11.00 -0.80 -9.81
C TRP A 110 -10.58 -1.46 -8.50
N LEU A 111 -10.79 -0.75 -7.41
CA LEU A 111 -10.46 -1.14 -6.04
C LEU A 111 -11.60 -1.94 -5.36
N GLU A 112 -12.78 -1.98 -5.98
CA GLU A 112 -13.93 -2.74 -5.50
C GLU A 112 -13.58 -4.22 -5.31
N GLY A 113 -13.88 -4.75 -4.11
CA GLY A 113 -13.56 -6.12 -3.73
C GLY A 113 -12.11 -6.39 -3.30
N LEU A 114 -11.18 -5.42 -3.41
CA LEU A 114 -9.76 -5.61 -3.08
C LEU A 114 -9.39 -5.20 -1.65
N ASP A 115 -8.64 -6.05 -0.95
CA ASP A 115 -8.04 -5.76 0.35
C ASP A 115 -6.81 -4.86 0.18
N ILE A 116 -7.03 -3.53 0.11
CA ILE A 116 -6.01 -2.51 -0.19
C ILE A 116 -4.64 -2.74 0.50
N PRO A 117 -4.53 -2.92 1.84
CA PRO A 117 -3.24 -3.13 2.51
C PRO A 117 -2.59 -4.51 2.25
N LYS A 118 -3.28 -5.45 1.59
CA LYS A 118 -2.72 -6.74 1.16
C LYS A 118 -2.53 -6.87 -0.36
N GLN A 119 -3.38 -6.23 -1.16
CA GLN A 119 -3.50 -6.44 -2.61
C GLN A 119 -3.15 -5.23 -3.48
N VAL A 120 -2.94 -4.05 -2.89
CA VAL A 120 -2.69 -2.81 -3.66
C VAL A 120 -1.47 -2.04 -3.13
N ALA A 121 -1.40 -1.85 -1.81
CA ALA A 121 -0.44 -0.98 -1.13
C ALA A 121 0.38 -1.69 -0.04
N SER A 122 0.53 -3.02 -0.10
CA SER A 122 1.30 -3.77 0.89
C SER A 122 2.79 -3.44 0.82
N PRO A 123 3.51 -3.26 1.94
CA PRO A 123 4.96 -3.02 1.93
C PRO A 123 5.78 -4.28 1.61
N THR A 124 5.17 -5.47 1.63
CA THR A 124 5.83 -6.78 1.48
C THR A 124 5.16 -7.57 0.36
N TYR A 125 5.96 -8.17 -0.53
CA TYR A 125 5.46 -8.97 -1.65
C TYR A 125 4.79 -10.26 -1.19
N ARG A 126 3.60 -10.56 -1.75
CA ARG A 126 2.80 -11.74 -1.45
C ARG A 126 2.53 -12.50 -2.73
N GLU A 127 3.24 -13.60 -2.96
CA GLU A 127 3.05 -14.46 -4.14
C GLU A 127 1.59 -14.95 -4.23
N ASN A 128 0.98 -15.30 -3.10
CA ASN A 128 -0.43 -15.70 -2.98
C ASN A 128 -1.47 -14.65 -3.43
N VAL A 129 -1.06 -13.39 -3.68
CA VAL A 129 -1.95 -12.33 -4.21
C VAL A 129 -1.97 -12.33 -5.73
N ASN A 130 -0.87 -12.73 -6.39
CA ASN A 130 -0.84 -12.88 -7.84
C ASN A 130 -1.62 -14.15 -8.23
N THR A 131 -2.52 -14.03 -9.20
CA THR A 131 -3.29 -15.15 -9.78
C THR A 131 -2.40 -16.34 -10.15
N TYR A 132 -1.20 -16.07 -10.69
CA TYR A 132 -0.24 -17.11 -11.09
C TYR A 132 0.63 -17.65 -9.95
N LYS A 133 0.57 -17.06 -8.75
CA LYS A 133 1.38 -17.42 -7.57
C LYS A 133 2.90 -17.37 -7.78
N VAL A 134 3.35 -16.57 -8.75
CA VAL A 134 4.77 -16.36 -9.08
C VAL A 134 5.17 -14.93 -8.69
N LYS A 135 6.44 -14.75 -8.28
CA LYS A 135 7.02 -13.43 -8.10
C LYS A 135 7.32 -12.76 -9.44
N CYS A 136 6.73 -11.60 -9.70
CA CYS A 136 7.09 -10.74 -10.84
C CYS A 136 7.45 -9.32 -10.40
N GLY A 137 8.05 -8.55 -11.30
CA GLY A 137 8.57 -7.21 -11.02
C GLY A 137 10.01 -7.21 -10.48
N GLY A 138 10.67 -6.07 -10.64
CA GLY A 138 12.03 -5.80 -10.12
C GLY A 138 12.01 -4.98 -8.83
N SER A 139 13.18 -4.57 -8.34
CA SER A 139 13.27 -3.52 -7.32
C SER A 139 13.03 -2.13 -7.95
N LEU A 140 12.59 -1.15 -7.16
CA LEU A 140 12.45 0.24 -7.62
C LEU A 140 13.79 0.79 -8.14
N GLU A 141 14.87 0.51 -7.41
CA GLU A 141 16.25 0.83 -7.79
C GLU A 141 16.64 0.29 -9.18
N MET A 142 16.21 -0.91 -9.55
CA MET A 142 16.44 -1.49 -10.88
C MET A 142 15.71 -0.68 -11.97
N TRP A 143 14.52 -0.13 -11.68
CA TRP A 143 13.75 0.68 -12.64
C TRP A 143 14.30 2.10 -12.75
N GLU A 144 14.69 2.71 -11.62
CA GLU A 144 15.35 4.03 -11.57
C GLU A 144 16.70 4.00 -12.30
N SER A 145 17.52 2.96 -12.08
CA SER A 145 18.81 2.78 -12.78
C SER A 145 18.67 2.37 -14.25
N SER A 146 17.56 1.74 -14.66
CA SER A 146 17.25 1.48 -16.08
C SER A 146 16.72 2.71 -16.83
N GLY A 147 16.49 3.84 -16.14
CA GLY A 147 15.87 5.03 -16.73
C GLY A 147 14.39 4.86 -17.09
N TRP A 148 13.69 3.89 -16.46
CA TRP A 148 12.27 3.58 -16.73
C TRP A 148 11.31 4.35 -15.81
N ILE A 149 11.84 5.11 -14.84
CA ILE A 149 11.08 6.00 -13.96
C ILE A 149 11.28 7.43 -14.45
N VAL A 150 10.19 8.11 -14.80
CA VAL A 150 10.18 9.55 -15.13
C VAL A 150 9.66 10.35 -13.93
N PRO A 151 10.02 11.64 -13.77
CA PRO A 151 9.61 12.44 -12.61
C PRO A 151 8.09 12.57 -12.41
N GLN A 152 7.31 12.39 -13.47
CA GLN A 152 5.84 12.38 -13.48
C GLN A 152 5.25 11.07 -12.92
N ASP A 153 5.90 9.95 -13.20
CA ASP A 153 5.43 8.59 -12.93
C ASP A 153 6.44 7.86 -12.01
N PRO A 154 6.50 8.21 -10.71
CA PRO A 154 7.47 7.63 -9.77
C PRO A 154 7.32 6.12 -9.54
N TYR A 155 6.19 5.51 -9.95
CA TYR A 155 6.00 4.06 -9.96
C TYR A 155 6.25 3.42 -11.35
N GLY A 156 6.60 4.20 -12.37
CA GLY A 156 6.95 3.74 -13.73
C GLY A 156 5.74 3.47 -14.63
N TRP A 157 5.99 2.85 -15.79
CA TRP A 157 5.04 2.77 -16.92
C TRP A 157 3.61 2.28 -16.60
N PHE A 158 3.41 1.46 -15.56
CA PHE A 158 2.06 0.99 -15.20
C PHE A 158 1.23 2.08 -14.50
N GLN A 159 1.86 3.08 -13.86
CA GLN A 159 1.20 4.29 -13.37
C GLN A 159 0.71 5.14 -14.54
N TRP A 160 1.56 5.34 -15.56
CA TRP A 160 1.17 6.01 -16.81
C TRP A 160 0.02 5.30 -17.56
N TYR A 161 -0.15 3.99 -17.34
CA TYR A 161 -1.23 3.20 -17.92
C TYR A 161 -2.55 3.26 -17.11
N CYS A 162 -2.55 3.79 -15.88
CA CYS A 162 -3.74 3.93 -15.03
C CYS A 162 -4.54 5.20 -15.34
#